data_AF-A0A8S9I3T1-F1
#
_entry.id   AF-A0A8S9I3T1-F1
#
_cell.length_a   1.000
_cell.length_b   1.000
_cell.length_c   1.000
_cell.angle_alpha   90.00
_cell.angle_beta   90.00
_cell.angle_gamma   90.00
#
_symmetry.space_group_name_H-M   'P 1'
#
loop_
_entity.id
_entity.type
_entity.pdbx_description
1 polymer ?
#
loop_
_entity_poly.entity_id
_entity_poly.type
_entity_poly.pdbx_seq_one_letter_code
_entity_poly.pdbx_strand_id
1 'polypeptide(L)'
;MQEITLSSGVYASLNVFNWPSHIPRPLRLYEECFAHGSPSTLYLKGSQYFFLYGFEEEGLALIKTAADKSFEIAMYTYAMVRKAFWDEEEYFSRFNRDDIRTISMDVEENGWGWGWPPNATALLTKREEFMASVFPSYFTCECRSYDRWIKWHDDLSKGRDMCHRCFWTRELGILFHFFGVIIHPDTRLW
;
A
#
# COMPACT_ATOMS: atom_id res chain seq x y z
N MET A 1 -20.67 -30.98 9.03
CA MET A 1 -19.68 -29.89 9.08
C MET A 1 -20.35 -28.76 9.85
N GLN A 2 -19.88 -28.48 11.06
CA GLN A 2 -20.50 -27.48 11.93
C GLN A 2 -20.07 -26.11 11.42
N GLU A 3 -21.00 -25.28 10.95
CA GLU A 3 -20.72 -23.88 10.65
C GLU A 3 -20.32 -23.21 11.97
N ILE A 4 -19.03 -22.95 12.14
CA ILE A 4 -18.55 -22.06 13.19
C ILE A 4 -18.98 -20.66 12.74
N THR A 5 -20.18 -20.24 13.16
CA THR A 5 -20.62 -18.86 13.05
C THR A 5 -19.80 -18.07 14.06
N LEU A 6 -18.68 -17.50 13.59
CA LEU A 6 -17.89 -16.59 14.40
C LEU A 6 -18.76 -15.35 14.69
N SER A 7 -18.67 -14.81 15.90
CA SER A 7 -19.40 -13.58 16.24
C SER A 7 -18.99 -12.43 15.32
N SER A 8 -19.91 -11.52 15.00
CA SER A 8 -19.65 -10.36 14.13
C SER A 8 -18.39 -9.56 14.47
N GLY A 9 -18.03 -9.46 15.75
CA GLY A 9 -16.79 -8.81 16.20
C GLY A 9 -15.50 -9.51 15.73
N VAL A 10 -15.52 -10.83 15.54
CA VAL A 10 -14.36 -11.58 15.02
C VAL A 10 -14.11 -11.21 13.57
N TYR A 11 -15.14 -11.23 12.72
CA TYR A 11 -15.00 -10.84 11.31
C TYR A 11 -14.52 -9.40 11.15
N ALA A 12 -15.05 -8.46 11.95
CA ALA A 12 -14.62 -7.06 11.92
C ALA A 12 -13.15 -6.84 12.37
N SER A 13 -12.63 -7.71 13.23
CA SER A 13 -11.27 -7.59 13.80
C SER A 13 -10.21 -8.43 13.08
N LEU A 14 -10.62 -9.40 12.25
CA LEU A 14 -9.71 -10.33 11.61
C LEU A 14 -8.85 -9.61 10.57
N ASN A 15 -7.53 -9.74 10.70
CA ASN A 15 -6.58 -9.30 9.70
C ASN A 15 -6.27 -10.44 8.72
N VAL A 16 -6.84 -10.37 7.50
CA VAL A 16 -6.67 -11.40 6.46
C VAL A 16 -5.24 -11.51 5.91
N PHE A 17 -4.42 -10.51 6.19
CA PHE A 17 -3.00 -10.47 5.84
C PHE A 17 -2.15 -11.32 6.78
N ASN A 18 -2.52 -11.44 8.06
CA ASN A 18 -1.80 -12.27 9.04
C ASN A 18 -2.18 -13.76 8.97
N TRP A 19 -2.90 -14.17 7.93
CA TRP A 19 -3.39 -15.53 7.80
C TRP A 19 -2.28 -16.49 7.36
N PRO A 20 -2.04 -17.61 8.09
CA PRO A 20 -0.98 -18.54 7.74
C PRO A 20 -1.12 -19.10 6.32
N SER A 21 -0.05 -19.06 5.54
CA SER A 21 -0.04 -19.44 4.11
C SER A 21 -0.48 -20.88 3.84
N HIS A 22 -0.32 -21.78 4.81
CA HIS A 22 -0.67 -23.20 4.72
C HIS A 22 -2.12 -23.50 5.08
N ILE A 23 -2.90 -22.52 5.55
CA ILE A 23 -4.31 -22.69 5.89
C ILE A 23 -5.15 -22.15 4.71
N PRO A 24 -6.05 -22.96 4.12
CA PRO A 24 -6.94 -22.49 3.08
C PRO A 24 -7.75 -21.27 3.53
N ARG A 25 -7.86 -20.28 2.64
CA ARG A 25 -8.62 -19.05 2.89
C ARG A 25 -9.89 -19.10 2.04
N PRO A 26 -11.03 -19.55 2.58
CA PRO A 26 -12.26 -19.69 1.80
C PRO A 26 -12.78 -18.31 1.41
N LEU A 27 -13.34 -18.17 0.20
CA LEU A 27 -13.87 -16.90 -0.30
C LEU A 27 -14.84 -16.28 0.71
N ARG A 28 -15.79 -17.08 1.23
CA ARG A 28 -16.79 -16.70 2.24
C ARG A 28 -16.20 -15.98 3.45
N LEU A 29 -14.98 -16.33 3.89
CA LEU A 29 -14.34 -15.63 5.01
C LEU A 29 -14.09 -14.15 4.67
N TYR A 30 -13.62 -13.87 3.46
CA TYR A 30 -13.38 -12.51 3.00
C TYR A 30 -14.68 -11.73 2.84
N GLU A 31 -15.73 -12.37 2.31
CA GLU A 31 -17.06 -11.77 2.14
C GLU A 31 -17.62 -11.33 3.50
N GLU A 32 -17.58 -12.20 4.50
CA GLU A 32 -18.06 -11.90 5.86
C GLU A 32 -17.21 -10.82 6.53
N CYS A 33 -15.88 -10.89 6.42
CA CYS A 33 -14.98 -9.85 6.94
C CYS A 33 -15.29 -8.49 6.32
N PHE A 34 -15.54 -8.45 5.01
CA PHE A 34 -15.88 -7.23 4.29
C PHE A 34 -17.27 -6.70 4.68
N ALA A 35 -18.28 -7.57 4.74
CA ALA A 35 -19.63 -7.22 5.17
C ALA A 35 -19.66 -6.62 6.59
N HIS A 36 -18.75 -7.07 7.45
CA HIS A 36 -18.55 -6.54 8.81
C HIS A 36 -17.56 -5.36 8.88
N GLY A 37 -17.06 -4.87 7.74
CA GLY A 37 -16.21 -3.69 7.66
C GLY A 37 -14.83 -3.88 8.27
N SER A 38 -14.25 -5.07 8.12
CA SER A 38 -12.85 -5.34 8.51
C SER A 38 -11.91 -4.41 7.75
N PRO A 39 -11.01 -3.68 8.45
CA PRO A 39 -10.07 -2.78 7.80
C PRO A 39 -9.16 -3.50 6.79
N SER A 40 -8.80 -4.75 7.06
CA SER A 40 -7.92 -5.52 6.18
C SER A 40 -8.59 -5.89 4.84
N THR A 41 -9.86 -6.28 4.85
CA THR A 41 -10.61 -6.57 3.62
C THR A 41 -11.04 -5.32 2.88
N LEU A 42 -11.35 -4.23 3.61
CA LEU A 42 -11.58 -2.90 3.00
C LEU A 42 -10.33 -2.45 2.24
N TYR A 43 -9.15 -2.57 2.85
CA TYR A 43 -7.88 -2.24 2.21
C TYR A 43 -7.58 -3.15 1.01
N LEU A 44 -7.78 -4.47 1.16
CA LEU A 44 -7.56 -5.45 0.09
C LEU A 44 -8.40 -5.12 -1.15
N LYS A 45 -9.71 -4.93 -0.97
CA LYS A 45 -10.65 -4.60 -2.06
C LYS A 45 -10.36 -3.23 -2.63
N GLY A 46 -10.15 -2.23 -1.78
CA GLY A 46 -9.80 -0.87 -2.21
C GLY A 46 -8.53 -0.83 -3.06
N SER A 47 -7.50 -1.59 -2.67
CA SER A 47 -6.25 -1.69 -3.42
C SER A 47 -6.44 -2.35 -4.78
N GLN A 48 -7.19 -3.46 -4.88
CA GLN A 48 -7.49 -4.05 -6.18
C GLN A 48 -8.36 -3.14 -7.06
N TYR A 49 -9.36 -2.48 -6.49
CA TYR A 49 -10.22 -1.56 -7.23
C TYR A 49 -9.42 -0.39 -7.80
N PHE A 50 -8.59 0.25 -6.96
CA PHE A 50 -7.79 1.39 -7.36
C PHE A 50 -6.65 1.01 -8.33
N PHE A 51 -5.85 0.00 -7.99
CA PHE A 51 -4.62 -0.31 -8.73
C PHE A 51 -4.78 -1.35 -9.84
N LEU A 52 -5.81 -2.21 -9.82
CA LEU A 52 -5.95 -3.33 -10.77
C LEU A 52 -7.16 -3.17 -11.70
N TYR A 53 -8.30 -2.71 -11.19
CA TYR A 53 -9.56 -2.70 -11.92
C TYR A 53 -9.97 -1.34 -12.49
N GLY A 54 -9.26 -0.26 -12.14
CA GLY A 54 -9.53 1.08 -12.66
C GLY A 54 -10.73 1.78 -12.01
N PHE A 55 -11.21 1.28 -10.87
CA PHE A 55 -12.24 1.92 -10.04
C PHE A 55 -11.56 2.85 -9.03
N GLU A 56 -11.03 3.97 -9.52
CA GLU A 56 -10.19 4.88 -8.73
C GLU A 56 -10.95 5.54 -7.57
N GLU A 57 -12.15 6.06 -7.81
CA GLU A 57 -12.92 6.74 -6.76
C GLU A 57 -13.36 5.76 -5.67
N GLU A 58 -13.95 4.62 -6.05
CA GLU A 58 -14.42 3.59 -5.12
C GLU A 58 -13.25 2.93 -4.39
N GLY A 59 -12.17 2.62 -5.11
CA GLY A 59 -10.97 2.03 -4.54
C GLY A 59 -10.34 2.94 -3.49
N LEU A 60 -10.19 4.23 -3.80
CA LEU A 60 -9.62 5.21 -2.88
C LEU A 60 -10.51 5.43 -1.65
N ALA A 61 -11.84 5.43 -1.82
CA ALA A 61 -12.79 5.55 -0.70
C ALA A 61 -12.70 4.36 0.26
N LEU A 62 -12.53 3.14 -0.25
CA LEU A 62 -12.33 1.94 0.55
C LEU A 62 -10.99 1.96 1.32
N ILE A 63 -9.90 2.35 0.65
CA ILE A 63 -8.59 2.53 1.29
C ILE A 63 -8.69 3.58 2.40
N LYS A 64 -9.35 4.71 2.13
CA LYS A 64 -9.58 5.75 3.15
C LYS A 64 -10.36 5.21 4.34
N THR A 65 -11.41 4.44 4.11
CA THR A 65 -12.23 3.87 5.19
C THR A 65 -11.43 2.91 6.07
N ALA A 66 -10.57 2.08 5.48
CA ALA A 66 -9.63 1.25 6.23
C ALA A 66 -8.62 2.10 7.02
N ALA A 67 -8.14 3.18 6.42
CA ALA A 67 -7.20 4.11 7.03
C ALA A 67 -7.81 4.88 8.22
N ASP A 68 -9.07 5.32 8.10
CA ASP A 68 -9.83 5.97 9.18
C ASP A 68 -10.10 5.01 10.35
N LYS A 69 -10.03 3.69 10.12
CA LYS A 69 -10.06 2.62 11.14
C LYS A 69 -8.67 2.28 11.69
N SER A 70 -7.67 3.14 11.47
CA SER A 70 -6.29 2.99 11.95
C SER A 70 -5.56 1.75 11.42
N PHE A 71 -5.93 1.26 10.23
CA PHE A 71 -5.19 0.17 9.61
C PHE A 71 -3.93 0.71 8.93
N GLU A 72 -2.77 0.42 9.53
CA GLU A 72 -1.48 1.10 9.25
C GLU A 72 -1.11 1.10 7.76
N ILE A 73 -1.20 -0.06 7.10
CA ILE A 73 -0.89 -0.17 5.68
C ILE A 73 -1.87 0.65 4.81
N ALA A 74 -3.16 0.70 5.16
CA ALA A 74 -4.12 1.53 4.45
C ALA A 74 -3.86 3.01 4.65
N MET A 75 -3.47 3.41 5.86
CA MET A 75 -3.12 4.78 6.15
C MET A 75 -1.87 5.22 5.38
N TYR A 76 -0.82 4.40 5.34
CA TYR A 76 0.35 4.63 4.51
C TYR A 76 -0.04 4.74 3.03
N THR A 77 -0.75 3.75 2.49
CA THR A 77 -1.17 3.75 1.08
C THR A 77 -2.04 4.95 0.73
N TYR A 78 -3.01 5.30 1.57
CA TYR A 78 -3.86 6.48 1.36
C TYR A 78 -3.02 7.75 1.30
N ALA A 79 -2.14 7.96 2.29
CA ALA A 79 -1.26 9.12 2.31
C ALA A 79 -0.43 9.18 1.03
N MET A 80 0.22 8.08 0.67
CA MET A 80 1.08 7.97 -0.52
C MET A 80 0.35 8.28 -1.81
N VAL A 81 -0.88 7.81 -1.98
CA VAL A 81 -1.74 8.17 -3.10
C VAL A 81 -2.09 9.66 -3.07
N ARG A 82 -2.44 10.23 -1.91
CA ARG A 82 -2.72 11.67 -1.77
C ARG A 82 -1.54 12.54 -2.16
N LYS A 83 -0.32 12.18 -1.76
CA LYS A 83 0.92 12.88 -2.16
C LYS A 83 1.21 12.73 -3.64
N ALA A 84 1.14 11.51 -4.17
CA ALA A 84 1.51 11.23 -5.55
C ALA A 84 0.59 11.90 -6.57
N PHE A 85 -0.71 11.96 -6.29
CA PHE A 85 -1.72 12.44 -7.24
C PHE A 85 -2.10 13.91 -7.04
N TRP A 86 -2.03 14.43 -5.81
CA TRP A 86 -2.50 15.78 -5.46
C TRP A 86 -1.50 16.63 -4.66
N ASP A 87 -0.27 16.14 -4.45
CA ASP A 87 0.77 16.80 -3.64
C ASP A 87 0.35 17.13 -2.18
N GLU A 88 -0.66 16.44 -1.67
CA GLU A 88 -1.23 16.71 -0.35
C GLU A 88 -0.44 16.02 0.78
N GLU A 89 -0.07 16.80 1.80
CA GLU A 89 0.71 16.32 2.96
C GLU A 89 -0.13 16.14 4.23
N GLU A 90 -1.40 16.57 4.25
CA GLU A 90 -2.23 16.60 5.47
C GLU A 90 -2.31 15.22 6.14
N TYR A 91 -2.53 14.16 5.36
CA TYR A 91 -2.63 12.82 5.91
C TYR A 91 -1.30 12.29 6.47
N PHE A 92 -0.17 12.76 5.95
CA PHE A 92 1.16 12.41 6.48
C PHE A 92 1.49 13.09 7.78
N SER A 93 0.87 14.23 8.10
CA SER A 93 1.06 14.87 9.41
C SER A 93 0.67 13.96 10.59
N ARG A 94 -0.11 12.89 10.31
CA ARG A 94 -0.49 11.85 11.27
C ARG A 94 0.62 10.83 11.56
N PHE A 95 1.71 10.86 10.80
CA PHE A 95 2.83 9.95 10.91
C PHE A 95 4.14 10.69 11.17
N ASN A 96 4.98 10.14 12.03
CA ASN A 96 6.38 10.54 12.03
C ASN A 96 7.15 9.76 10.94
N ARG A 97 8.33 10.24 10.54
CA ARG A 97 9.13 9.57 9.49
C ARG A 97 9.56 8.14 9.86
N ASP A 98 9.75 7.86 11.15
CA ASP A 98 10.12 6.52 11.61
C ASP A 98 8.96 5.54 11.47
N ASP A 99 7.71 5.98 11.70
CA ASP A 99 6.50 5.18 11.48
C ASP A 99 6.36 4.82 10.00
N ILE A 100 6.50 5.83 9.11
CA ILE A 100 6.45 5.64 7.65
C ILE A 100 7.53 4.67 7.21
N ARG A 101 8.77 4.85 7.70
CA ARG A 101 9.87 3.95 7.37
C ARG A 101 9.57 2.52 7.81
N THR A 102 9.04 2.34 9.03
CA THR A 102 8.68 1.02 9.56
C THR A 102 7.60 0.35 8.72
N ILE A 103 6.54 1.08 8.35
CA ILE A 103 5.49 0.57 7.47
C ILE A 103 6.05 0.28 6.07
N SER A 104 6.90 1.15 5.52
CA SER A 104 7.54 0.96 4.21
C SER A 104 8.42 -0.30 4.17
N MET A 105 9.14 -0.57 5.27
CA MET A 105 9.96 -1.76 5.45
C MET A 105 9.10 -3.02 5.55
N ASP A 106 7.99 -2.95 6.29
CA ASP A 106 7.04 -4.06 6.40
C ASP A 106 6.39 -4.39 5.05
N VAL A 107 6.02 -3.35 4.27
CA VAL A 107 5.54 -3.50 2.89
C VAL A 107 6.64 -4.09 2.00
N GLU A 108 7.89 -3.68 2.20
CA GLU A 108 9.07 -4.16 1.49
C GLU A 108 9.36 -5.65 1.71
N GLU A 109 9.38 -6.06 2.97
CA GLU A 109 9.78 -7.41 3.41
C GLU A 109 8.66 -8.45 3.22
N ASN A 110 7.41 -8.07 3.50
CA ASN A 110 6.29 -9.01 3.37
C ASN A 110 5.78 -9.17 1.95
N GLY A 111 6.32 -8.38 1.00
CA GLY A 111 6.19 -8.61 -0.43
C GLY A 111 4.75 -8.89 -0.84
N TRP A 112 3.84 -7.96 -0.54
CA TRP A 112 2.41 -8.04 -0.84
C TRP A 112 2.10 -8.05 -2.35
N GLY A 113 2.58 -9.07 -3.07
CA GLY A 113 2.26 -9.39 -4.46
C GLY A 113 3.31 -8.92 -5.48
N TRP A 114 4.04 -9.86 -6.07
CA TRP A 114 4.72 -9.64 -7.34
C TRP A 114 3.74 -9.86 -8.49
N GLY A 115 3.39 -8.80 -9.22
CA GLY A 115 2.58 -8.93 -10.43
C GLY A 115 2.20 -7.57 -11.01
N TRP A 116 2.55 -7.35 -12.28
CA TRP A 116 2.15 -6.12 -12.99
C TRP A 116 0.65 -6.18 -13.29
N PRO A 117 -0.16 -5.27 -12.75
CA PRO A 117 -1.57 -5.19 -13.12
C PRO A 117 -1.70 -4.87 -14.62
N PRO A 118 -2.50 -5.63 -15.39
CA PRO A 118 -2.66 -5.40 -16.82
C PRO A 118 -3.25 -4.03 -17.20
N ASN A 119 -3.89 -3.32 -16.26
CA ASN A 119 -4.63 -2.08 -16.50
C ASN A 119 -4.28 -0.89 -15.58
N ALA A 120 -3.10 -0.86 -14.95
CA ALA A 120 -2.72 0.26 -14.05
C ALA A 120 -2.23 1.51 -14.78
N THR A 121 -2.85 1.89 -15.90
CA THR A 121 -2.34 2.97 -16.76
C THR A 121 -2.20 4.29 -16.00
N ALA A 122 -3.18 4.67 -15.16
CA ALA A 122 -3.10 5.90 -14.38
C ALA A 122 -1.95 5.91 -13.37
N LEU A 123 -1.72 4.81 -12.64
CA LEU A 123 -0.60 4.68 -11.71
C LEU A 123 0.75 4.69 -12.45
N LEU A 124 0.83 4.02 -13.61
CA LEU A 124 2.03 3.97 -14.43
C LEU A 124 2.36 5.35 -15.03
N THR A 125 1.36 6.07 -15.52
CA THR A 125 1.51 7.46 -15.98
C THR A 125 1.97 8.36 -14.84
N LYS A 126 1.37 8.25 -13.65
CA LYS A 126 1.80 9.03 -12.47
C LYS A 126 3.20 8.67 -12.00
N ARG A 127 3.58 7.39 -12.05
CA ARG A 127 4.96 6.96 -11.82
C ARG A 127 5.90 7.61 -12.81
N GLU A 128 5.55 7.62 -14.10
CA GLU A 128 6.40 8.21 -15.14
C GLU A 128 6.52 9.73 -14.98
N GLU A 129 5.43 10.45 -14.67
CA GLU A 129 5.44 11.88 -14.34
C GLU A 129 6.30 12.17 -13.09
N PHE A 130 6.14 11.35 -12.05
CA PHE A 130 6.93 11.44 -10.83
C PHE A 130 8.42 11.19 -11.11
N MET A 131 8.74 10.12 -11.83
CA MET A 131 10.11 9.83 -12.22
C MET A 131 10.66 10.97 -13.08
N ALA A 132 9.93 11.48 -14.07
CA ALA A 132 10.40 12.58 -14.90
C ALA A 132 10.69 13.87 -14.10
N SER A 133 9.85 14.20 -13.12
CA SER A 133 10.03 15.41 -12.28
C SER A 133 11.13 15.25 -11.22
N VAL A 134 11.27 14.06 -10.65
CA VAL A 134 12.15 13.81 -9.51
C VAL A 134 13.52 13.29 -9.94
N PHE A 135 13.62 12.56 -11.06
CA PHE A 135 14.88 11.99 -11.55
C PHE A 135 15.99 13.06 -11.63
N PRO A 136 15.82 14.24 -12.26
CA PRO A 136 16.91 15.23 -12.35
C PRO A 136 17.39 15.77 -11.00
N SER A 137 16.49 15.95 -10.03
CA SER A 137 16.80 16.57 -8.73
C SER A 137 17.21 15.55 -7.66
N TYR A 138 16.81 14.30 -7.81
CA TYR A 138 17.20 13.24 -6.88
C TYR A 138 18.69 12.92 -7.03
N PHE A 139 19.25 12.91 -8.25
CA PHE A 139 20.68 12.62 -8.50
C PHE A 139 21.67 13.69 -8.07
N THR A 140 21.19 14.86 -7.61
CA THR A 140 22.03 16.00 -7.24
C THR A 140 22.14 16.23 -5.73
N CYS A 141 21.48 15.41 -4.91
CA CYS A 141 21.51 15.58 -3.45
C CYS A 141 22.72 14.90 -2.79
N GLU A 142 23.33 15.59 -1.83
CA GLU A 142 24.45 15.10 -1.00
C GLU A 142 24.05 13.97 -0.04
N CYS A 143 22.75 13.73 0.18
CA CYS A 143 22.26 12.56 0.91
C CYS A 143 22.61 11.21 0.21
N ARG A 144 23.36 11.22 -0.90
CA ARG A 144 23.65 10.04 -1.71
C ARG A 144 25.01 9.43 -1.47
N SER A 145 24.99 8.11 -1.34
CA SER A 145 26.10 7.20 -1.64
C SER A 145 25.65 6.08 -2.61
N TYR A 146 24.88 6.35 -3.68
CA TYR A 146 24.33 5.28 -4.54
C TYR A 146 24.42 5.47 -6.06
N ASP A 147 24.77 4.34 -6.70
CA ASP A 147 25.02 4.09 -8.11
C ASP A 147 23.74 3.73 -8.90
N ARG A 148 23.87 3.75 -10.23
CA ARG A 148 22.83 4.14 -11.21
C ARG A 148 21.64 3.19 -11.44
N TRP A 149 21.47 2.11 -10.69
CA TRP A 149 20.34 1.18 -10.87
C TRP A 149 19.86 0.65 -9.54
N ILE A 150 18.62 1.00 -9.22
CA ILE A 150 18.06 0.90 -7.90
C ILE A 150 17.71 -0.56 -7.59
N LYS A 151 18.56 -1.24 -6.82
CA LYS A 151 18.05 -2.18 -5.83
C LYS A 151 17.50 -1.32 -4.70
N TRP A 152 16.18 -1.13 -4.65
CA TRP A 152 15.50 -0.38 -3.59
C TRP A 152 15.73 -0.99 -2.20
N HIS A 153 16.27 -2.21 -2.17
CA HIS A 153 16.55 -3.02 -0.98
C HIS A 153 17.78 -2.64 -0.14
N ASP A 154 18.80 -1.97 -0.70
CA ASP A 154 20.16 -2.13 -0.14
C ASP A 154 20.61 -1.12 0.94
N ASP A 155 19.77 -0.25 1.50
CA ASP A 155 20.16 0.46 2.75
C ASP A 155 18.98 1.03 3.58
N LEU A 156 18.29 0.13 4.28
CA LEU A 156 17.22 0.43 5.25
C LEU A 156 17.68 1.29 6.45
N SER A 157 19.00 1.41 6.63
CA SER A 157 19.65 2.10 7.75
C SER A 157 19.68 3.63 7.61
N LYS A 158 19.48 4.17 6.39
CA LYS A 158 19.76 5.59 6.06
C LYS A 158 18.54 6.51 5.94
N GLY A 159 17.31 5.99 6.05
CA GLY A 159 16.08 6.80 5.93
C GLY A 159 15.99 7.98 6.91
N ARG A 160 16.64 7.85 8.09
CA ARG A 160 16.66 8.91 9.13
C ARG A 160 17.49 10.13 8.75
N ASP A 161 18.57 9.94 7.98
CA ASP A 161 19.53 11.00 7.66
C ASP A 161 19.26 11.64 6.29
N MET A 162 18.12 11.31 5.66
CA MET A 162 17.70 11.91 4.40
C MET A 162 17.07 13.28 4.60
N CYS A 163 17.41 14.23 3.72
CA CYS A 163 16.65 15.46 3.59
C CYS A 163 15.19 15.16 3.20
N HIS A 164 14.28 16.11 3.48
CA HIS A 164 12.84 15.97 3.21
C HIS A 164 12.54 15.48 1.78
N ARG A 165 13.21 16.05 0.78
CA ARG A 165 13.04 15.68 -0.63
C ARG A 165 13.44 14.23 -0.90
N CYS A 166 14.61 13.80 -0.44
CA CYS A 166 15.11 12.44 -0.66
C CYS A 166 14.27 11.39 0.05
N PHE A 167 13.83 11.69 1.29
CA PHE A 167 12.92 10.83 2.02
C PHE A 167 11.64 10.55 1.21
N TRP A 168 10.90 11.59 0.82
CA TRP A 168 9.66 11.39 0.06
C TRP A 168 9.87 10.80 -1.32
N THR A 169 11.03 11.08 -1.94
CA THR A 169 11.39 10.44 -3.20
C THR A 169 11.56 8.93 -3.05
N ARG A 170 12.22 8.50 -1.96
CA ARG A 170 12.35 7.09 -1.61
C ARG A 170 10.99 6.47 -1.40
N GLU A 171 10.17 7.04 -0.51
CA GLU A 171 8.85 6.49 -0.16
C GLU A 171 7.96 6.36 -1.40
N LEU A 172 7.93 7.37 -2.28
CA LEU A 172 7.14 7.31 -3.53
C LEU A 172 7.69 6.27 -4.50
N GLY A 173 9.02 6.11 -4.56
CA GLY A 173 9.67 5.03 -5.29
C GLY A 173 9.25 3.64 -4.79
N ILE A 174 9.14 3.48 -3.47
CA ILE A 174 8.62 2.27 -2.82
C ILE A 174 7.18 2.04 -3.23
N LEU A 175 6.27 3.01 -3.05
CA LEU A 175 4.89 2.90 -3.55
C LEU A 175 4.85 2.39 -5.00
N PHE A 176 5.54 3.06 -5.93
CA PHE A 176 5.50 2.65 -7.34
C PHE A 176 6.18 1.31 -7.67
N HIS A 177 7.10 0.84 -6.82
CA HIS A 177 7.73 -0.47 -6.96
C HIS A 177 6.89 -1.59 -6.34
N PHE A 178 6.21 -1.31 -5.22
CA PHE A 178 5.55 -2.29 -4.37
C PHE A 178 4.12 -2.62 -4.76
N PHE A 179 3.40 -1.74 -5.46
CA PHE A 179 2.02 -2.03 -5.87
C PHE A 179 1.94 -2.92 -7.12
N GLY A 180 2.74 -3.99 -7.14
CA GLY A 180 2.31 -5.25 -7.74
C GLY A 180 1.18 -5.81 -6.87
N VAL A 181 0.02 -6.03 -7.46
CA VAL A 181 -1.22 -6.11 -6.70
C VAL A 181 -1.35 -7.45 -5.95
N ILE A 182 -1.96 -7.45 -4.76
CA ILE A 182 -2.47 -8.65 -4.09
C ILE A 182 -3.50 -9.31 -5.02
N ILE A 183 -3.11 -10.33 -5.79
CA ILE A 183 -3.94 -10.91 -6.86
C ILE A 183 -5.11 -11.75 -6.32
N HIS A 184 -5.03 -12.18 -5.07
CA HIS A 184 -5.98 -13.17 -4.54
C HIS A 184 -6.49 -12.88 -3.12
N PRO A 185 -7.78 -13.17 -2.86
CA PRO A 185 -8.82 -13.53 -3.84
C PRO A 185 -9.23 -12.33 -4.72
N ASP A 186 -9.87 -12.59 -5.87
CA ASP A 186 -10.49 -11.54 -6.69
C ASP A 186 -11.63 -10.89 -5.90
N THR A 187 -11.46 -9.62 -5.55
CA THR A 187 -12.40 -8.85 -4.72
C THR A 187 -13.60 -8.31 -5.51
N ARG A 188 -13.74 -8.64 -6.80
CA ARG A 188 -14.99 -8.36 -7.53
C ARG A 188 -16.08 -9.39 -7.22
N LEU A 189 -15.73 -10.49 -6.57
CA LEU A 189 -16.65 -11.56 -6.21
C LEU A 189 -17.43 -11.28 -4.92
N TRP A 190 -17.07 -10.25 -4.15
CA TRP A 190 -17.66 -9.87 -2.86
C TRP A 190 -17.42 -8.40 -2.59
#